data_AF-A0AAV0DN09-F1
#
_entry.id   AF-A0AAV0DN09-F1
#
_cell.length_a   1.000
_cell.length_b   1.000
_cell.length_c   1.000
_cell.angle_alpha   90.00
_cell.angle_beta   90.00
_cell.angle_gamma   90.00
#
_symmetry.space_group_name_H-M   'P 1'
#
loop_
_entity.id
_entity.type
_entity.pdbx_description
1 polymer ?
#
loop_
_entity_poly.entity_id
_entity_poly.type
_entity_poly.pdbx_seq_one_letter_code
_entity_poly.pdbx_strand_id
1 'polypeptide(L)'
;MVEEMNALDLNGTWDLVDLPSGKKSIGCKWVFAVKVNPDGSVARLKARLVAKGYAQTYGVDYSDTFSPVAKLTSVKLLISLAATHDWHLHQLDIKNAFLHSDLQEEVYIEQPPGFVAQGEYGKVCRLRKSLYGLKQSPLAWFGKFSQSIERFGMIKGQSDHAVFYRKTKAGITLLVVYVDDIVITGSDTAGILALKNFLHSQFQTKDLGSLKYFLGIEVTRSKKGIFLSQRKYVLDLLTETGNLGAKPNTTPMVPNVQLTSEGIPFEDPERYRRLVGKLNYLAVTRPDITYSVSVVSQYMSSPTIDHWAAVEHILCYLKGAPGRGIVYQNHDHMRIECFADADWAGSKDDRRSTSGYCVFVGGNLVSWKSKKQSVVSRSSAESEYRAMAQSACEIIWIGHLLGEIGLKTPMPAKLWCDNQAAIHIANNPVFHERTKHIEVDCHFIREKIQKGLISTGYVKTGEQLGDLFTKALNGIRVGYLCNKLGMINIYAPT
;
A
#
# COMPACT_ATOMS: atom_id res chain seq x y z
N MET A 1 25.33 -17.88 3.88
CA MET A 1 24.78 -18.90 4.80
C MET A 1 25.47 -18.81 6.15
N VAL A 2 26.81 -18.91 6.21
CA VAL A 2 27.57 -18.74 7.48
C VAL A 2 27.22 -17.46 8.23
N GLU A 3 27.14 -16.31 7.55
CA GLU A 3 26.74 -15.04 8.19
C GLU A 3 25.34 -15.11 8.86
N GLU A 4 24.39 -15.81 8.24
CA GLU A 4 23.05 -16.00 8.79
C GLU A 4 23.09 -16.97 9.99
N MET A 5 23.84 -18.07 9.89
CA MET A 5 24.02 -19.01 10.99
C MET A 5 24.63 -18.34 12.22
N ASN A 6 25.69 -17.55 12.03
CA ASN A 6 26.29 -16.77 13.11
C ASN A 6 25.29 -15.82 13.76
N ALA A 7 24.38 -15.22 12.97
CA ALA A 7 23.33 -14.37 13.53
C ALA A 7 22.29 -15.18 14.31
N LEU A 8 21.92 -16.38 13.85
CA LEU A 8 20.99 -17.28 14.54
C LEU A 8 21.57 -17.75 15.88
N ASP A 9 22.85 -18.11 15.89
CA ASP A 9 23.57 -18.56 17.09
C ASP A 9 23.73 -17.41 18.09
N LEU A 10 24.12 -16.22 17.64
CA LEU A 10 24.30 -15.03 18.49
C LEU A 10 22.98 -14.59 19.16
N ASN A 11 21.84 -14.84 18.52
CA ASN A 11 20.52 -14.55 19.09
C ASN A 11 19.96 -15.70 19.95
N GLY A 12 20.68 -16.82 20.10
CA GLY A 12 20.21 -17.99 20.82
C GLY A 12 18.88 -18.52 20.26
N THR A 13 18.77 -18.57 18.92
CA THR A 13 17.49 -18.76 18.22
C THR A 13 16.79 -20.06 18.59
N TRP A 14 17.55 -21.11 18.91
CA TRP A 14 17.00 -22.43 19.25
C TRP A 14 17.92 -23.22 20.19
N ASP A 15 17.35 -24.27 20.78
CA ASP A 15 18.10 -25.35 21.42
C ASP A 15 18.07 -26.61 20.54
N LEU A 16 19.18 -27.33 20.49
CA LEU A 16 19.23 -28.63 19.82
C LEU A 16 18.78 -29.73 20.79
N VAL A 17 17.68 -30.44 20.46
CA VAL A 17 17.04 -31.42 21.35
C VAL A 17 16.55 -32.63 20.57
N ASP A 18 16.33 -33.74 21.27
CA ASP A 18 15.56 -34.87 20.71
C ASP A 18 14.09 -34.46 20.50
N LEU A 19 13.49 -34.89 19.39
CA LEU A 19 12.10 -34.56 19.11
C LEU A 19 11.20 -35.26 20.16
N PRO A 20 10.41 -34.51 20.96
CA PRO A 20 9.58 -35.13 21.97
C PRO A 20 8.50 -36.04 21.37
N SER A 21 8.14 -37.10 22.10
CA SER A 21 7.11 -38.02 21.66
C SER A 21 5.78 -37.30 21.39
N GLY A 22 5.17 -37.60 20.24
CA GLY A 22 3.91 -36.98 19.81
C GLY A 22 4.04 -35.58 19.18
N LYS A 23 5.24 -34.97 19.15
CA LYS A 23 5.50 -33.72 18.43
C LYS A 23 5.94 -33.99 17.00
N LYS A 24 5.75 -32.99 16.13
CA LYS A 24 6.24 -33.00 14.75
C LYS A 24 7.17 -31.82 14.54
N SER A 25 8.28 -32.04 13.87
CA SER A 25 9.13 -30.96 13.37
C SER A 25 8.62 -30.48 12.01
N ILE A 26 8.78 -29.19 11.75
CA ILE A 26 8.59 -28.62 10.41
C ILE A 26 9.95 -28.47 9.72
N GLY A 27 9.99 -28.66 8.41
CA GLY A 27 11.24 -28.43 7.67
C GLY A 27 11.61 -26.95 7.57
N CYS A 28 12.86 -26.68 7.20
CA CYS A 28 13.32 -25.33 6.85
C CYS A 28 14.00 -25.34 5.47
N LYS A 29 14.25 -24.15 4.90
CA LYS A 29 14.95 -23.99 3.62
C LYS A 29 15.75 -22.70 3.58
N TRP A 30 16.78 -22.67 2.74
CA TRP A 30 17.52 -21.46 2.41
C TRP A 30 16.80 -20.67 1.32
N VAL A 31 16.65 -19.36 1.54
CA VAL A 31 16.19 -18.41 0.53
C VAL A 31 17.32 -17.46 0.21
N PHE A 32 17.64 -17.33 -1.08
CA PHE A 32 18.74 -16.51 -1.57
C PHE A 32 18.20 -15.27 -2.27
N ALA A 33 18.88 -14.13 -2.05
CA ALA A 33 18.58 -12.89 -2.74
C ALA A 33 19.87 -12.16 -3.10
N VAL A 34 19.97 -11.69 -4.33
CA VAL A 34 21.04 -10.81 -4.78
C VAL A 34 20.59 -9.37 -4.55
N LYS A 35 21.31 -8.63 -3.70
CA LYS A 35 21.15 -7.19 -3.55
C LYS A 35 22.09 -6.52 -4.55
N VAL A 36 21.55 -5.60 -5.34
CA VAL A 36 22.28 -4.86 -6.37
C VAL A 36 22.38 -3.38 -6.00
N ASN A 37 23.48 -2.75 -6.42
CA ASN A 37 23.66 -1.31 -6.37
C ASN A 37 22.78 -0.62 -7.43
N PRO A 38 22.62 0.71 -7.36
CA PRO A 38 21.88 1.47 -8.37
C PRO A 38 22.41 1.29 -9.80
N ASP A 39 23.72 1.04 -9.97
CA ASP A 39 24.39 0.78 -11.25
C ASP A 39 24.19 -0.66 -11.77
N GLY A 40 23.49 -1.51 -11.03
CA GLY A 40 23.24 -2.92 -11.39
C GLY A 40 24.32 -3.90 -10.93
N SER A 41 25.44 -3.43 -10.36
CA SER A 41 26.48 -4.31 -9.81
C SER A 41 25.99 -5.04 -8.55
N VAL A 42 26.55 -6.21 -8.26
CA VAL A 42 26.18 -6.98 -7.05
C VAL A 42 26.71 -6.27 -5.80
N ALA A 43 25.80 -5.79 -4.96
CA ALA A 43 26.11 -5.16 -3.69
C ALA A 43 26.32 -6.20 -2.58
N ARG A 44 25.48 -7.23 -2.52
CA ARG A 44 25.53 -8.27 -1.49
C ARG A 44 24.76 -9.52 -1.89
N LEU A 45 25.30 -10.69 -1.58
CA LEU A 45 24.56 -11.96 -1.63
C LEU A 45 23.96 -12.23 -0.25
N LYS A 46 22.63 -12.30 -0.18
CA LYS A 46 21.89 -12.55 1.07
C LYS A 46 21.37 -13.98 1.07
N ALA A 47 21.62 -14.72 2.14
CA ALA A 47 20.99 -15.99 2.42
C ALA A 47 20.17 -15.84 3.71
N ARG A 48 18.94 -16.35 3.73
CA ARG A 48 18.08 -16.38 4.91
C ARG A 48 17.61 -17.80 5.16
N LEU A 49 17.63 -18.22 6.41
CA LEU A 49 16.98 -19.47 6.81
C LEU A 49 15.49 -19.20 7.02
N VAL A 50 14.64 -20.00 6.38
CA VAL A 50 13.19 -19.81 6.41
C VAL A 50 12.52 -21.13 6.80
N ALA A 51 11.70 -21.08 7.86
CA ALA A 51 10.87 -22.19 8.26
C ALA A 51 9.77 -22.43 7.21
N LYS A 52 9.43 -23.70 6.96
CA LYS A 52 8.32 -24.07 6.07
C LYS A 52 6.99 -23.93 6.80
N GLY A 53 6.61 -22.70 7.17
CA GLY A 53 5.43 -22.45 8.01
C GLY A 53 4.09 -22.88 7.40
N TYR A 54 4.02 -23.17 6.10
CA TYR A 54 2.84 -23.80 5.50
C TYR A 54 2.55 -25.20 6.09
N ALA A 55 3.55 -25.84 6.70
CA ALA A 55 3.40 -27.11 7.42
C ALA A 55 2.95 -26.95 8.88
N GLN A 56 2.81 -25.72 9.39
CA GLN A 56 2.32 -25.46 10.75
C GLN A 56 0.81 -25.71 10.88
N THR A 57 0.42 -26.27 12.01
CA THR A 57 -0.95 -26.63 12.38
C THR A 57 -1.55 -25.61 13.36
N TYR A 58 -2.71 -25.05 13.00
CA TYR A 58 -3.45 -24.12 13.87
C TYR A 58 -3.89 -24.81 15.17
N GLY A 59 -3.76 -24.12 16.30
CA GLY A 59 -4.08 -24.65 17.63
C GLY A 59 -2.99 -25.56 18.23
N VAL A 60 -1.91 -25.84 17.47
CA VAL A 60 -0.75 -26.61 17.93
C VAL A 60 0.52 -25.76 17.84
N ASP A 61 0.86 -25.29 16.64
CA ASP A 61 2.10 -24.55 16.38
C ASP A 61 1.91 -23.02 16.42
N TYR A 62 0.66 -22.57 16.30
CA TYR A 62 0.27 -21.16 16.33
C TYR A 62 -1.23 -20.99 16.59
N SER A 63 -1.61 -19.83 17.13
CA SER A 63 -3.00 -19.37 17.23
C SER A 63 -3.20 -18.09 16.41
N ASP A 64 -2.75 -16.96 16.93
CA ASP A 64 -2.90 -15.65 16.30
C ASP A 64 -1.75 -15.33 15.34
N THR A 65 -2.10 -14.77 14.18
CA THR A 65 -1.12 -14.49 13.10
C THR A 65 -1.23 -13.08 12.54
N PHE A 66 -2.27 -12.34 12.93
CA PHE A 66 -2.51 -11.01 12.39
C PHE A 66 -1.51 -10.01 12.95
N SER A 67 -0.55 -9.58 12.12
CA SER A 67 0.33 -8.46 12.42
C SER A 67 -0.16 -7.20 11.73
N PRO A 68 -0.26 -6.07 12.45
CA PRO A 68 -0.44 -4.77 11.81
C PRO A 68 0.70 -4.48 10.83
N VAL A 69 0.34 -3.88 9.70
CA VAL A 69 1.26 -3.41 8.65
C VAL A 69 0.77 -2.06 8.19
N ALA A 70 1.69 -1.10 8.04
CA ALA A 70 1.34 0.26 7.64
C ALA A 70 0.58 0.28 6.32
N LYS A 71 -0.54 0.99 6.30
CA LYS A 71 -1.25 1.27 5.06
C LYS A 71 -0.39 2.18 4.19
N LEU A 72 -0.42 1.93 2.88
CA LEU A 72 0.26 2.81 1.91
C LEU A 72 -0.29 4.24 1.95
N THR A 73 -1.58 4.42 2.28
CA THR A 73 -2.17 5.75 2.52
C THR A 73 -1.49 6.45 3.69
N SER A 74 -1.20 5.77 4.81
CA SER A 74 -0.46 6.33 5.95
C SER A 74 0.93 6.78 5.55
N VAL A 75 1.64 5.94 4.80
CA VAL A 75 2.99 6.24 4.30
C VAL A 75 2.96 7.48 3.40
N LYS A 76 2.06 7.51 2.41
CA LYS A 76 1.87 8.66 1.50
C LYS A 76 1.49 9.92 2.26
N LEU A 77 0.61 9.82 3.25
CA LEU A 77 0.22 10.94 4.10
C LEU A 77 1.43 11.50 4.85
N LEU A 78 2.25 10.67 5.50
CA LEU A 78 3.47 11.11 6.19
C LEU A 78 4.47 11.79 5.25
N ILE A 79 4.66 11.26 4.04
CA ILE A 79 5.52 11.88 3.03
C ILE A 79 4.92 13.22 2.56
N SER A 80 3.59 13.29 2.38
CA SER A 80 2.91 14.54 2.05
C SER A 80 3.09 15.59 3.15
N LEU A 81 2.95 15.21 4.42
CA LEU A 81 3.22 16.10 5.57
C LEU A 81 4.67 16.59 5.57
N ALA A 82 5.61 15.70 5.28
CA ALA A 82 7.01 16.06 5.18
C ALA A 82 7.28 17.03 4.02
N ALA A 83 6.57 16.91 2.90
CA ALA A 83 6.66 17.87 1.79
C ALA A 83 6.02 19.22 2.16
N THR A 84 4.86 19.22 2.81
CA THR A 84 4.12 20.43 3.19
C THR A 84 4.88 21.24 4.24
N HIS A 85 5.50 20.59 5.22
CA HIS A 85 6.20 21.26 6.32
C HIS A 85 7.73 21.26 6.17
N ASP A 86 8.24 20.85 5.01
CA ASP A 86 9.67 20.71 4.71
C ASP A 86 10.45 19.80 5.70
N TRP A 87 9.80 18.86 6.36
CA TRP A 87 10.45 17.94 7.31
C TRP A 87 11.36 16.93 6.63
N HIS A 88 12.46 16.56 7.28
CA HIS A 88 13.36 15.52 6.81
C HIS A 88 12.73 14.13 6.95
N LEU A 89 12.82 13.33 5.88
CA LEU A 89 12.45 11.91 5.88
C LEU A 89 13.71 11.09 6.10
N HIS A 90 13.73 10.33 7.19
CA HIS A 90 14.80 9.41 7.53
C HIS A 90 14.33 7.97 7.35
N GLN A 91 15.24 7.10 6.94
CA GLN A 91 14.97 5.68 6.76
C GLN A 91 15.89 4.85 7.66
N LEU A 92 15.31 3.90 8.39
CA LEU A 92 16.05 2.87 9.12
C LEU A 92 15.64 1.49 8.61
N ASP A 93 16.56 0.55 8.70
CA ASP A 93 16.36 -0.88 8.43
C ASP A 93 16.72 -1.68 9.68
N ILE A 94 15.84 -2.58 10.11
CA ILE A 94 16.07 -3.45 11.27
C ILE A 94 16.72 -4.74 10.80
N LYS A 95 17.96 -4.96 11.27
CA LYS A 95 18.67 -6.20 10.98
C LYS A 95 17.97 -7.37 11.65
N ASN A 96 17.62 -8.37 10.86
CA ASN A 96 17.06 -9.64 11.32
C ASN A 96 15.84 -9.46 12.25
N ALA A 97 14.90 -8.58 11.86
CA ALA A 97 13.74 -8.17 12.65
C ALA A 97 13.08 -9.31 13.47
N PHE A 98 12.76 -10.43 12.83
CA PHE A 98 12.07 -11.53 13.52
C PHE A 98 12.89 -12.19 14.65
N LEU A 99 14.21 -12.25 14.52
CA LEU A 99 15.08 -12.87 15.54
C LEU A 99 15.11 -12.11 16.87
N HIS A 100 14.67 -10.84 16.89
CA HIS A 100 14.59 -10.04 18.13
C HIS A 100 13.40 -10.42 19.01
N SER A 101 12.41 -11.14 18.48
CA SER A 101 11.19 -11.51 19.20
C SER A 101 11.25 -12.92 19.73
N ASP A 102 10.84 -13.10 20.99
CA ASP A 102 10.69 -14.39 21.62
C ASP A 102 9.47 -15.12 21.05
N LEU A 103 9.62 -16.40 20.75
CA LEU A 103 8.52 -17.25 20.32
C LEU A 103 7.81 -17.80 21.58
N GLN A 104 6.51 -17.57 21.69
CA GLN A 104 5.74 -18.09 22.83
C GLN A 104 5.32 -19.54 22.60
N GLU A 105 5.04 -19.90 21.35
CA GLU A 105 4.65 -21.24 20.99
C GLU A 105 5.85 -22.19 20.91
N GLU A 106 5.57 -23.45 21.17
CA GLU A 106 6.56 -24.51 21.11
C GLU A 106 6.66 -25.07 19.68
N VAL A 107 7.63 -24.56 18.90
CA VAL A 107 7.84 -24.98 17.51
C VAL A 107 9.20 -25.68 17.37
N TYR A 108 9.18 -26.83 16.70
CA TYR A 108 10.37 -27.61 16.37
C TYR A 108 10.64 -27.54 14.88
N ILE A 109 11.88 -27.25 14.49
CA ILE A 109 12.31 -27.26 13.08
C ILE A 109 13.41 -28.30 12.85
N GLU A 110 13.45 -28.87 11.65
CA GLU A 110 14.60 -29.65 11.19
C GLU A 110 15.87 -28.80 11.20
N GLN A 111 17.03 -29.43 11.44
CA GLN A 111 18.31 -28.75 11.40
C GLN A 111 18.54 -28.11 10.01
N PRO A 112 19.18 -26.92 9.95
CA PRO A 112 19.36 -26.21 8.69
C PRO A 112 20.15 -27.06 7.67
N PRO A 113 19.67 -27.20 6.43
CA PRO A 113 20.39 -27.97 5.41
C PRO A 113 21.82 -27.48 5.22
N GLY A 114 22.79 -28.39 5.30
CA GLY A 114 24.23 -28.07 5.21
C GLY A 114 24.89 -27.61 6.53
N PHE A 115 24.14 -27.51 7.62
CA PHE A 115 24.64 -27.14 8.96
C PHE A 115 24.13 -28.10 10.05
N VAL A 116 24.02 -29.39 9.71
CA VAL A 116 23.66 -30.44 10.67
C VAL A 116 24.83 -30.67 11.62
N ALA A 117 24.58 -30.66 12.93
CA ALA A 117 25.60 -30.87 13.94
C ALA A 117 26.17 -32.29 13.86
N GLN A 118 27.50 -32.40 13.85
CA GLN A 118 28.19 -33.68 13.71
C GLN A 118 27.87 -34.59 14.90
N GLY A 119 27.40 -35.81 14.62
CA GLY A 119 26.99 -36.78 15.63
C GLY A 119 25.56 -36.61 16.15
N GLU A 120 24.84 -35.57 15.72
CA GLU A 120 23.51 -35.20 16.23
C GLU A 120 22.43 -35.26 15.14
N TYR A 121 22.58 -36.17 14.18
CA TYR A 121 21.75 -36.25 12.97
C TYR A 121 20.25 -36.46 13.22
N GLY A 122 19.87 -37.01 14.38
CA GLY A 122 18.48 -37.26 14.78
C GLY A 122 17.81 -36.11 15.54
N LYS A 123 18.57 -35.08 15.94
CA LYS A 123 18.05 -33.98 16.74
C LYS A 123 17.37 -32.90 15.90
N VAL A 124 16.51 -32.14 16.55
CA VAL A 124 15.74 -31.03 15.98
C VAL A 124 16.02 -29.74 16.75
N CYS A 125 15.77 -28.60 16.11
CA CYS A 125 15.92 -27.28 16.70
C CYS A 125 14.59 -26.86 17.34
N ARG A 126 14.54 -26.77 18.68
CA ARG A 126 13.41 -26.15 19.40
C ARG A 126 13.58 -24.64 19.38
N LEU A 127 12.69 -23.93 18.71
CA LEU A 127 12.78 -22.48 18.56
C LEU A 127 12.51 -21.75 19.88
N ARG A 128 13.38 -20.79 20.21
CA ARG A 128 13.22 -19.78 21.26
C ARG A 128 12.87 -18.41 20.70
N LYS A 129 13.40 -18.08 19.52
CA LYS A 129 13.12 -16.83 18.79
C LYS A 129 12.26 -17.11 17.58
N SER A 130 11.48 -16.11 17.16
CA SER A 130 10.70 -16.22 15.93
C SER A 130 11.62 -16.20 14.70
N LEU A 131 11.21 -16.89 13.63
CA LEU A 131 12.02 -17.09 12.43
C LEU A 131 11.23 -16.75 11.18
N TYR A 132 11.90 -16.33 10.11
CA TYR A 132 11.23 -16.08 8.83
C TYR A 132 10.46 -17.31 8.37
N GLY A 133 9.23 -17.11 7.87
CA GLY A 133 8.40 -18.19 7.34
C GLY A 133 7.45 -18.83 8.35
N LEU A 134 7.62 -18.63 9.66
CA LEU A 134 6.56 -18.99 10.61
C LEU A 134 5.39 -18.00 10.49
N LYS A 135 4.18 -18.51 10.73
CA LYS A 135 2.95 -17.72 10.58
C LYS A 135 2.81 -16.61 11.63
N GLN A 136 3.34 -16.80 12.84
CA GLN A 136 3.25 -15.86 13.96
C GLN A 136 4.42 -14.86 14.05
N SER A 137 5.52 -15.06 13.32
CA SER A 137 6.73 -14.21 13.45
C SER A 137 6.47 -12.72 13.24
N PRO A 138 5.66 -12.29 12.25
CA PRO A 138 5.35 -10.87 12.08
C PRO A 138 4.66 -10.27 13.32
N LEU A 139 3.71 -11.00 13.92
CA LEU A 139 2.97 -10.55 15.10
C LEU A 139 3.89 -10.45 16.33
N ALA A 140 4.70 -11.48 16.59
CA ALA A 140 5.65 -11.48 17.70
C ALA A 140 6.64 -10.32 17.58
N TRP A 141 7.15 -10.07 16.38
CA TRP A 141 8.02 -8.94 16.08
C TRP A 141 7.34 -7.61 16.30
N PHE A 142 6.17 -7.41 15.70
CA PHE A 142 5.43 -6.16 15.85
C PHE A 142 5.10 -5.86 17.31
N GLY A 143 4.70 -6.88 18.09
CA GLY A 143 4.45 -6.76 19.53
C GLY A 143 5.69 -6.29 20.29
N LYS A 144 6.85 -6.92 20.05
CA LYS A 144 8.13 -6.53 20.65
C LYS A 144 8.52 -5.09 20.28
N PHE A 145 8.41 -4.75 19.00
CA PHE A 145 8.72 -3.42 18.48
C PHE A 145 7.82 -2.34 19.10
N SER A 146 6.50 -2.55 19.09
CA SER A 146 5.51 -1.65 19.68
C SER A 146 5.82 -1.37 21.14
N GLN A 147 6.05 -2.42 21.94
CA GLN A 147 6.35 -2.27 23.37
C GLN A 147 7.61 -1.43 23.61
N SER A 148 8.68 -1.65 22.83
CA SER A 148 9.92 -0.87 22.96
C SER A 148 9.70 0.60 22.58
N ILE A 149 8.97 0.88 21.50
CA ILE A 149 8.67 2.24 21.04
C ILE A 149 7.73 2.98 22.01
N GLU A 150 6.77 2.27 22.60
CA GLU A 150 5.88 2.81 23.64
C GLU A 150 6.67 3.13 24.92
N ARG A 151 7.65 2.29 25.31
CA ARG A 151 8.57 2.58 26.43
C ARG A 151 9.45 3.81 26.22
N PHE A 152 9.83 4.09 24.97
CA PHE A 152 10.54 5.35 24.63
C PHE A 152 9.63 6.59 24.80
N GLY A 153 8.32 6.39 24.89
CA GLY A 153 7.33 7.46 25.05
C GLY A 153 6.66 7.88 23.75
N MET A 154 6.71 7.06 22.70
CA MET A 154 5.83 7.26 21.53
C MET A 154 4.45 6.67 21.79
N ILE A 155 3.44 7.30 21.21
CA ILE A 155 2.05 6.87 21.25
C ILE A 155 1.73 6.12 19.96
N LYS A 156 1.14 4.93 20.10
CA LYS A 156 0.65 4.14 18.98
C LYS A 156 -0.66 4.70 18.44
N GLY A 157 -0.72 4.90 17.12
CA GLY A 157 -1.92 5.34 16.40
C GLY A 157 -3.06 4.34 16.54
N GLN A 158 -4.28 4.87 16.61
CA GLN A 158 -5.50 4.05 16.64
C GLN A 158 -6.05 3.85 15.23
N SER A 159 -5.89 4.85 14.35
CA SER A 159 -6.29 4.76 12.95
C SER A 159 -5.40 3.82 12.12
N ASP A 160 -4.10 3.75 12.44
CA ASP A 160 -3.13 2.79 11.90
C ASP A 160 -2.12 2.43 13.00
N HIS A 161 -2.15 1.18 13.47
CA HIS A 161 -1.30 0.73 14.56
C HIS A 161 0.19 0.70 14.19
N ALA A 162 0.53 0.69 12.91
CA ALA A 162 1.92 0.77 12.46
C ALA A 162 2.46 2.20 12.38
N VAL A 163 1.64 3.20 12.73
CA VAL A 163 2.05 4.60 12.87
C VAL A 163 2.18 4.94 14.36
N PHE A 164 3.31 5.55 14.71
CA PHE A 164 3.61 6.03 16.05
C PHE A 164 3.91 7.52 16.00
N TYR A 165 3.53 8.25 17.04
CA TYR A 165 3.83 9.68 17.14
C TYR A 165 4.21 10.08 18.56
N ARG A 166 5.04 11.11 18.68
CA ARG A 166 5.38 11.73 19.97
C ARG A 166 5.32 13.23 19.81
N LYS A 167 4.57 13.90 20.67
CA LYS A 167 4.47 15.37 20.72
C LYS A 167 5.19 15.87 21.96
N THR A 168 6.03 16.86 21.77
CA THR A 168 6.77 17.55 22.83
C THR A 168 6.58 19.05 22.64
N LYS A 169 7.14 19.86 23.55
CA LYS A 169 7.21 21.31 23.34
C LYS A 169 8.12 21.69 22.16
N ALA A 170 9.07 20.82 21.79
CA ALA A 170 9.99 21.04 20.68
C ALA A 170 9.35 20.75 19.31
N GLY A 171 8.32 19.89 19.27
CA GLY A 171 7.61 19.59 18.03
C GLY A 171 6.97 18.21 18.04
N ILE A 172 6.89 17.61 16.85
CA ILE A 172 6.37 16.26 16.66
C ILE A 172 7.42 15.36 16.04
N THR A 173 7.49 14.11 16.50
CA THR A 173 8.18 13.00 15.84
C THR A 173 7.14 11.99 15.37
N LEU A 174 7.18 11.62 14.11
CA LEU A 174 6.34 10.61 13.46
C LEU A 174 7.21 9.44 13.03
N LEU A 175 6.72 8.24 13.26
CA LEU A 175 7.35 7.00 12.82
C LEU A 175 6.30 6.12 12.17
N VAL A 176 6.62 5.53 11.02
CA VAL A 176 5.84 4.45 10.42
C VAL A 176 6.75 3.23 10.24
N VAL A 177 6.25 2.07 10.62
CA VAL A 177 6.97 0.79 10.51
C VAL A 177 6.27 -0.12 9.51
N TYR A 178 7.04 -0.71 8.60
CA TYR A 178 6.60 -1.79 7.73
C TYR A 178 7.58 -2.95 7.91
N VAL A 179 7.24 -3.85 8.83
CA VAL A 179 8.09 -5.00 9.19
C VAL A 179 9.50 -4.56 9.62
N ASP A 180 10.50 -4.65 8.74
CA ASP A 180 11.90 -4.28 8.98
C ASP A 180 12.24 -2.84 8.52
N ASP A 181 11.45 -2.26 7.61
CA ASP A 181 11.65 -0.90 7.10
C ASP A 181 10.93 0.14 7.99
N ILE A 182 11.63 1.20 8.37
CA ILE A 182 11.08 2.31 9.18
C ILE A 182 11.29 3.63 8.46
N VAL A 183 10.26 4.47 8.44
CA VAL A 183 10.36 5.88 8.04
C VAL A 183 10.07 6.77 9.23
N ILE A 184 10.94 7.75 9.46
CA ILE A 184 10.83 8.73 10.55
C ILE A 184 10.81 10.14 9.95
N THR A 185 9.91 10.99 10.42
CA THR A 185 9.82 12.40 10.03
C THR A 185 9.26 13.23 11.18
N GLY A 186 9.24 14.55 11.04
CA GLY A 186 8.70 15.44 12.07
C GLY A 186 9.47 16.75 12.20
N SER A 187 8.94 17.65 13.02
CA SER A 187 9.57 18.93 13.35
C SER A 187 10.57 18.85 14.50
N ASP A 188 10.48 17.83 15.36
CA ASP A 188 11.39 17.66 16.51
C ASP A 188 12.65 16.86 16.10
N THR A 189 13.63 17.55 15.51
CA THR A 189 14.87 16.94 15.01
C THR A 189 15.70 16.27 16.12
N ALA A 190 15.71 16.85 17.32
CA ALA A 190 16.37 16.26 18.49
C ALA A 190 15.66 14.99 18.96
N GLY A 191 14.32 15.00 18.97
CA GLY A 191 13.48 13.83 19.24
C GLY A 191 13.70 12.70 18.24
N ILE A 192 13.82 13.02 16.95
CA ILE A 192 14.15 12.07 15.88
C ILE A 192 15.52 11.43 16.14
N LEU A 193 16.55 12.23 16.47
CA LEU A 193 17.89 11.70 16.75
C LEU A 193 17.89 10.78 17.98
N ALA A 194 17.21 11.19 19.06
CA ALA A 194 17.08 10.37 20.26
C ALA A 194 16.37 9.04 19.96
N LEU A 195 15.32 9.06 19.14
CA LEU A 195 14.58 7.87 18.71
C LEU A 195 15.47 6.93 17.87
N LYS A 196 16.26 7.48 16.94
CA LYS A 196 17.21 6.69 16.13
C LYS A 196 18.24 5.98 17.00
N ASN A 197 18.82 6.70 17.97
CA ASN A 197 19.80 6.13 18.90
C ASN A 197 19.18 5.06 19.81
N PHE A 198 17.96 5.29 20.29
CA PHE A 198 17.22 4.31 21.07
C PHE A 198 16.92 3.04 20.26
N LEU A 199 16.42 3.17 19.03
CA LEU A 199 16.17 2.04 18.15
C LEU A 199 17.45 1.25 17.86
N HIS A 200 18.56 1.96 17.61
CA HIS A 200 19.85 1.33 17.38
C HIS A 200 20.32 0.48 18.58
N SER A 201 20.17 0.99 19.80
CA SER A 201 20.54 0.26 21.02
C SER A 201 19.64 -0.96 21.29
N GLN A 202 18.37 -0.91 20.91
CA GLN A 202 17.43 -2.01 21.13
C GLN A 202 17.49 -3.11 20.06
N PHE A 203 17.67 -2.75 18.78
CA PHE A 203 17.44 -3.67 17.66
C PHE A 203 18.59 -3.71 16.63
N GLN A 204 19.75 -3.11 16.93
CA GLN A 204 20.90 -3.05 16.01
C GLN A 204 20.52 -2.52 14.60
N THR A 205 19.83 -1.39 14.57
CA THR A 205 19.33 -0.80 13.32
C THR A 205 20.45 -0.29 12.42
N LYS A 206 20.22 -0.34 11.11
CA LYS A 206 21.04 0.34 10.10
C LYS A 206 20.36 1.64 9.71
N ASP A 207 21.06 2.75 9.91
CA ASP A 207 20.62 4.05 9.42
C ASP A 207 20.93 4.17 7.92
N LEU A 208 19.89 4.33 7.10
CA LEU A 208 20.01 4.51 5.65
C LEU A 208 20.03 5.99 5.27
N GLY A 209 19.97 6.90 6.24
CA GLY A 209 20.00 8.34 6.03
C GLY A 209 18.67 8.85 5.49
N SER A 210 18.71 9.67 4.45
CA SER A 210 17.49 10.19 3.82
C SER A 210 16.72 9.09 3.07
N LEU A 211 15.40 9.15 3.15
CA LEU A 211 14.52 8.22 2.43
C LEU A 211 14.74 8.31 0.92
N LYS A 212 15.25 7.23 0.32
CA LYS A 212 15.47 7.10 -1.13
C LYS A 212 14.64 5.99 -1.76
N TYR A 213 14.33 4.96 -1.00
CA TYR A 213 13.58 3.80 -1.49
C TYR A 213 12.80 3.16 -0.36
N PHE A 214 11.48 2.98 -0.52
CA PHE A 214 10.65 2.38 0.51
C PHE A 214 9.61 1.46 -0.11
N LEU A 215 9.61 0.18 0.29
CA LEU A 215 8.67 -0.83 -0.22
C LEU A 215 8.58 -0.87 -1.74
N GLY A 216 9.72 -0.75 -2.43
CA GLY A 216 9.78 -0.76 -3.89
C GLY A 216 9.45 0.56 -4.59
N ILE A 217 9.17 1.62 -3.82
CA ILE A 217 8.91 2.98 -4.31
C ILE A 217 10.17 3.82 -4.20
N GLU A 218 10.59 4.41 -5.31
CA GLU A 218 11.70 5.36 -5.39
C GLU A 218 11.21 6.73 -4.90
N VAL A 219 11.96 7.33 -3.98
CA VAL A 219 11.67 8.63 -3.37
C VAL A 219 12.81 9.59 -3.71
N THR A 220 12.48 10.68 -4.40
CA THR A 220 13.45 11.73 -4.76
C THR A 220 13.00 13.06 -4.16
N ARG A 221 13.85 13.69 -3.36
CA ARG A 221 13.57 15.02 -2.81
C ARG A 221 14.32 16.10 -3.58
N SER A 222 13.65 17.21 -3.82
CA SER A 222 14.21 18.44 -4.39
C SER A 222 13.67 19.66 -3.63
N LYS A 223 14.17 20.86 -3.96
CA LYS A 223 13.59 22.12 -3.46
C LYS A 223 12.12 22.32 -3.87
N LYS A 224 11.67 21.67 -4.95
CA LYS A 224 10.28 21.75 -5.41
C LYS A 224 9.34 20.81 -4.66
N GLY A 225 9.86 19.88 -3.86
CA GLY A 225 9.06 18.86 -3.18
C GLY A 225 9.63 17.46 -3.30
N ILE A 226 8.80 16.46 -3.02
CA ILE A 226 9.13 15.04 -2.96
C ILE A 226 8.42 14.31 -4.09
N PHE A 227 9.17 13.54 -4.89
CA PHE A 227 8.67 12.78 -6.02
C PHE A 227 8.71 11.28 -5.72
N LEU A 228 7.60 10.60 -5.98
CA LEU A 228 7.40 9.16 -5.79
C LEU A 228 7.25 8.47 -7.15
N SER A 229 8.09 7.49 -7.44
CA SER A 229 8.01 6.73 -8.70
C SER A 229 8.45 5.27 -8.54
N GLN A 230 8.23 4.47 -9.57
CA GLN A 230 8.67 3.07 -9.64
C GLN A 230 9.30 2.79 -11.00
N ARG A 231 10.20 3.67 -11.45
CA ARG A 231 10.79 3.61 -12.80
C ARG A 231 11.49 2.30 -13.05
N LYS A 232 12.37 1.89 -12.13
CA LYS A 232 13.09 0.61 -12.24
C LYS A 232 12.12 -0.56 -12.38
N TYR A 233 11.09 -0.59 -11.53
CA TYR A 233 10.06 -1.64 -11.58
C TYR A 233 9.35 -1.69 -12.94
N VAL A 234 9.00 -0.54 -13.51
CA VAL A 234 8.36 -0.48 -14.85
C VAL A 234 9.32 -0.99 -15.92
N LEU A 235 10.60 -0.61 -15.88
CA LEU A 235 11.59 -1.07 -16.86
C LEU A 235 11.83 -2.58 -16.76
N ASP A 236 11.95 -3.12 -15.54
CA ASP A 236 12.09 -4.56 -15.30
C ASP A 236 10.85 -5.31 -15.82
N LEU A 237 9.65 -4.77 -15.57
CA LEU A 237 8.38 -5.32 -16.06
C LEU A 237 8.31 -5.35 -17.60
N LEU A 238 8.72 -4.26 -18.26
CA LEU A 238 8.77 -4.18 -19.71
C LEU A 238 9.81 -5.12 -20.31
N THR A 239 10.93 -5.32 -19.62
CA THR A 239 11.99 -6.25 -20.04
C THR A 239 11.49 -7.69 -19.98
N GLU A 240 10.92 -8.08 -18.83
CA GLU A 240 10.39 -9.44 -18.60
C GLU A 240 9.27 -9.81 -19.58
N THR A 241 8.46 -8.83 -19.97
CA THR A 241 7.31 -9.05 -20.88
C THR A 241 7.66 -8.88 -22.35
N GLY A 242 8.89 -8.49 -22.70
CA GLY A 242 9.31 -8.22 -24.08
C GLY A 242 8.78 -6.91 -24.66
N ASN A 243 8.24 -6.01 -23.83
CA ASN A 243 7.60 -4.76 -24.25
C ASN A 243 8.56 -3.54 -24.25
N LEU A 244 9.87 -3.75 -24.07
CA LEU A 244 10.85 -2.64 -24.14
C LEU A 244 10.88 -1.94 -25.50
N GLY A 245 10.68 -2.69 -26.59
CA GLY A 245 10.64 -2.17 -27.97
C GLY A 245 9.23 -1.82 -28.47
N ALA A 246 8.21 -1.98 -27.62
CA ALA A 246 6.82 -1.77 -28.03
C ALA A 246 6.54 -0.28 -28.33
N LYS A 247 5.64 -0.03 -29.28
CA LYS A 247 5.16 1.32 -29.58
C LYS A 247 4.29 1.82 -28.41
N PRO A 248 4.57 3.03 -27.87
CA PRO A 248 3.78 3.55 -26.77
C PRO A 248 2.32 3.82 -27.13
N ASN A 249 1.41 3.45 -26.23
CA ASN A 249 0.01 3.85 -26.31
C ASN A 249 -0.23 5.17 -25.57
N THR A 250 -1.20 5.96 -26.02
CA THR A 250 -1.58 7.24 -25.39
C THR A 250 -2.63 7.09 -24.29
N THR A 251 -3.30 5.94 -24.21
CA THR A 251 -4.31 5.64 -23.19
C THR A 251 -3.97 4.34 -22.47
N PRO A 252 -4.29 4.21 -21.18
CA PRO A 252 -4.08 2.98 -20.42
C PRO A 252 -5.05 1.85 -20.81
N MET A 253 -6.20 2.22 -21.39
CA MET A 253 -7.19 1.29 -21.92
C MET A 253 -7.89 1.96 -23.11
N VAL A 254 -8.37 1.15 -24.06
CA VAL A 254 -9.07 1.66 -25.24
C VAL A 254 -10.45 2.19 -24.82
N PRO A 255 -10.79 3.46 -25.10
CA PRO A 255 -12.12 4.01 -24.80
C PRO A 255 -13.23 3.23 -25.52
N ASN A 256 -14.39 3.13 -24.89
CA ASN A 256 -15.60 2.47 -25.41
C ASN A 256 -15.49 0.95 -25.68
N VAL A 257 -14.34 0.33 -25.41
CA VAL A 257 -14.20 -1.13 -25.42
C VAL A 257 -14.57 -1.66 -24.05
N GLN A 258 -15.53 -2.59 -24.01
CA GLN A 258 -15.96 -3.27 -22.80
C GLN A 258 -15.56 -4.74 -22.88
N LEU A 259 -14.74 -5.17 -21.93
CA LEU A 259 -14.36 -6.56 -21.76
C LEU A 259 -15.53 -7.36 -21.18
N THR A 260 -15.59 -8.65 -21.51
CA THR A 260 -16.66 -9.57 -21.10
C THR A 260 -16.07 -10.90 -20.68
N SER A 261 -16.82 -11.65 -19.87
CA SER A 261 -16.43 -13.02 -19.50
C SER A 261 -16.42 -14.01 -20.68
N GLU A 262 -17.14 -13.68 -21.75
CA GLU A 262 -17.15 -14.44 -23.01
C GLU A 262 -15.88 -14.20 -23.84
N GLY A 263 -15.40 -15.24 -24.51
CA GLY A 263 -14.27 -15.17 -25.45
C GLY A 263 -13.43 -16.44 -25.48
N ILE A 264 -12.38 -16.43 -26.30
CA ILE A 264 -11.43 -17.54 -26.36
C ILE A 264 -10.57 -17.52 -25.10
N PRO A 265 -10.51 -18.61 -24.30
CA PRO A 265 -9.68 -18.67 -23.11
C PRO A 265 -8.21 -18.40 -23.43
N PHE A 266 -7.54 -17.65 -22.56
CA PHE A 266 -6.10 -17.46 -22.67
C PHE A 266 -5.36 -18.71 -22.18
N GLU A 267 -4.38 -19.17 -22.96
CA GLU A 267 -3.68 -20.43 -22.73
C GLU A 267 -2.94 -20.49 -21.39
N ASP A 268 -2.42 -19.35 -20.89
CA ASP A 268 -1.64 -19.26 -19.65
C ASP A 268 -2.26 -18.32 -18.59
N PRO A 269 -3.29 -18.78 -17.84
CA PRO A 269 -3.91 -17.99 -16.78
C PRO A 269 -2.94 -17.60 -15.65
N GLU A 270 -1.88 -18.36 -15.42
CA GLU A 270 -0.89 -18.06 -14.37
C GLU A 270 -0.05 -16.84 -14.74
N ARG A 271 0.42 -16.77 -15.99
CA ARG A 271 1.10 -15.58 -16.51
C ARG A 271 0.21 -14.35 -16.46
N TYR A 272 -1.07 -14.48 -16.79
CA TYR A 272 -2.05 -13.41 -16.64
C TYR A 272 -2.13 -12.92 -15.18
N ARG A 273 -2.42 -13.83 -14.23
CA ARG A 273 -2.53 -13.49 -12.80
C ARG A 273 -1.27 -12.83 -12.25
N ARG A 274 -0.10 -13.36 -12.60
CA ARG A 274 1.19 -12.81 -12.18
C ARG A 274 1.38 -11.39 -12.68
N LEU A 275 1.09 -11.14 -13.96
CA LEU A 275 1.27 -9.82 -14.57
C LEU A 275 0.27 -8.80 -14.04
N VAL A 276 -1.01 -9.18 -13.90
CA VAL A 276 -2.02 -8.30 -13.30
C VAL A 276 -1.70 -8.02 -11.82
N GLY A 277 -1.15 -8.98 -11.08
CA GLY A 277 -0.63 -8.75 -9.72
C GLY A 277 0.49 -7.70 -9.69
N LYS A 278 1.42 -7.74 -10.65
CA LYS A 278 2.48 -6.73 -10.80
C LYS A 278 1.91 -5.33 -11.12
N LEU A 279 0.92 -5.25 -12.01
CA LEU A 279 0.25 -4.00 -12.35
C LEU A 279 -0.56 -3.42 -11.17
N ASN A 280 -1.22 -4.26 -10.37
CA ASN A 280 -1.91 -3.85 -9.15
C ASN A 280 -0.96 -3.18 -8.16
N TYR A 281 0.24 -3.74 -8.01
CA TYR A 281 1.26 -3.14 -7.17
C TYR A 281 1.79 -1.82 -7.75
N LEU A 282 1.99 -1.72 -9.07
CA LEU A 282 2.40 -0.47 -9.72
C LEU A 282 1.36 0.67 -9.60
N ALA A 283 0.06 0.33 -9.54
CA ALA A 283 -1.01 1.32 -9.35
C ALA A 283 -0.87 2.12 -8.05
N VAL A 284 0.00 1.70 -7.11
CA VAL A 284 0.37 2.44 -5.89
C VAL A 284 1.07 3.77 -6.18
N THR A 285 1.79 3.90 -7.30
CA THR A 285 2.40 5.17 -7.75
C THR A 285 1.89 5.64 -9.11
N ARG A 286 1.07 4.82 -9.78
CA ARG A 286 0.47 5.09 -11.08
C ARG A 286 -1.07 5.16 -11.01
N PRO A 287 -1.65 6.25 -10.45
CA PRO A 287 -3.10 6.38 -10.37
C PRO A 287 -3.77 6.30 -11.74
N ASP A 288 -3.08 6.73 -12.80
CA ASP A 288 -3.52 6.72 -14.19
C ASP A 288 -3.82 5.33 -14.78
N ILE A 289 -3.31 4.25 -14.21
CA ILE A 289 -3.65 2.88 -14.66
C ILE A 289 -4.68 2.19 -13.75
N THR A 290 -5.09 2.82 -12.64
CA THR A 290 -5.87 2.16 -11.58
C THR A 290 -7.19 1.58 -12.11
N TYR A 291 -7.91 2.34 -12.94
CA TYR A 291 -9.14 1.85 -13.57
C TYR A 291 -8.88 0.64 -14.47
N SER A 292 -7.95 0.76 -15.41
CA SER A 292 -7.62 -0.30 -16.36
C SER A 292 -7.18 -1.59 -15.66
N VAL A 293 -6.38 -1.45 -14.60
CA VAL A 293 -5.94 -2.58 -13.76
C VAL A 293 -7.10 -3.18 -12.98
N SER A 294 -8.02 -2.37 -12.46
CA SER A 294 -9.23 -2.84 -11.78
C SER A 294 -10.13 -3.66 -12.69
N VAL A 295 -10.26 -3.25 -13.96
CA VAL A 295 -11.02 -3.99 -14.99
C VAL A 295 -10.38 -5.35 -15.27
N VAL A 296 -9.10 -5.42 -15.65
CA VAL A 296 -8.43 -6.70 -15.97
C VAL A 296 -8.33 -7.62 -14.74
N SER A 297 -8.31 -7.07 -13.52
CA SER A 297 -8.32 -7.87 -12.29
C SER A 297 -9.60 -8.68 -12.08
N GLN A 298 -10.72 -8.29 -12.71
CA GLN A 298 -11.99 -9.02 -12.58
C GLN A 298 -11.96 -10.41 -13.24
N TYR A 299 -11.01 -10.63 -14.16
CA TYR A 299 -10.94 -11.84 -14.99
C TYR A 299 -9.76 -12.77 -14.61
N MET A 300 -9.21 -12.62 -13.40
CA MET A 300 -8.07 -13.43 -12.93
C MET A 300 -8.34 -14.94 -12.85
N SER A 301 -9.60 -15.35 -12.67
CA SER A 301 -9.99 -16.76 -12.57
C SER A 301 -9.98 -17.45 -13.93
N SER A 302 -10.52 -16.80 -14.97
CA SER A 302 -10.67 -17.33 -16.32
C SER A 302 -10.44 -16.24 -17.37
N PRO A 303 -9.18 -15.85 -17.65
CA PRO A 303 -8.86 -14.81 -18.62
C PRO A 303 -9.07 -15.29 -20.07
N THR A 304 -9.29 -14.34 -20.99
CA THR A 304 -9.46 -14.57 -22.43
C THR A 304 -8.34 -13.86 -23.20
N ILE A 305 -8.24 -14.12 -24.50
CA ILE A 305 -7.26 -13.43 -25.38
C ILE A 305 -7.47 -11.90 -25.35
N ASP A 306 -8.72 -11.44 -25.31
CA ASP A 306 -9.03 -10.00 -25.23
C ASP A 306 -8.58 -9.39 -23.90
N HIS A 307 -8.71 -10.13 -22.80
CA HIS A 307 -8.17 -9.73 -21.51
C HIS A 307 -6.65 -9.61 -21.55
N TRP A 308 -5.96 -10.56 -22.19
CA TRP A 308 -4.51 -10.48 -22.37
C TRP A 308 -4.10 -9.27 -23.22
N ALA A 309 -4.79 -9.02 -24.34
CA ALA A 309 -4.54 -7.86 -25.18
C ALA A 309 -4.73 -6.53 -24.42
N ALA A 310 -5.71 -6.45 -23.52
CA ALA A 310 -5.89 -5.29 -22.64
C ALA A 310 -4.71 -5.11 -21.66
N VAL A 311 -4.16 -6.21 -21.13
CA VAL A 311 -2.97 -6.17 -20.27
C VAL A 311 -1.73 -5.71 -21.06
N GLU A 312 -1.54 -6.19 -22.29
CA GLU A 312 -0.46 -5.72 -23.18
C GLU A 312 -0.62 -4.24 -23.54
N HIS A 313 -1.86 -3.77 -23.75
CA HIS A 313 -2.16 -2.37 -24.00
C HIS A 313 -1.69 -1.47 -22.84
N ILE A 314 -1.89 -1.91 -21.58
CA ILE A 314 -1.40 -1.20 -20.38
C ILE A 314 0.13 -1.14 -20.39
N LEU A 315 0.83 -2.23 -20.75
CA LEU A 315 2.29 -2.24 -20.83
C LEU A 315 2.82 -1.26 -21.87
N CYS A 316 2.23 -1.24 -23.06
CA CYS A 316 2.54 -0.26 -24.11
C CYS A 316 2.29 1.18 -23.64
N TYR A 317 1.25 1.43 -22.85
CA TYR A 317 1.03 2.74 -22.24
C TYR A 317 2.13 3.12 -21.23
N LEU A 318 2.52 2.18 -20.35
CA LEU A 318 3.59 2.39 -19.36
C LEU A 318 4.93 2.70 -20.03
N LYS A 319 5.21 2.08 -21.19
CA LYS A 319 6.41 2.33 -21.99
C LYS A 319 6.56 3.79 -22.43
N GLY A 320 5.45 4.51 -22.62
CA GLY A 320 5.49 5.93 -23.01
C GLY A 320 6.08 6.85 -21.94
N ALA A 321 5.93 6.51 -20.65
CA ALA A 321 6.54 7.27 -19.56
C ALA A 321 6.87 6.36 -18.37
N PRO A 322 7.97 5.58 -18.43
CA PRO A 322 8.30 4.59 -17.40
C PRO A 322 8.56 5.23 -16.03
N GLY A 323 9.11 6.45 -16.02
CA GLY A 323 9.41 7.20 -14.82
C GLY A 323 8.30 8.16 -14.36
N ARG A 324 7.09 8.07 -14.93
CA ARG A 324 5.95 8.85 -14.43
C ARG A 324 5.63 8.43 -12.99
N GLY A 325 5.38 9.41 -12.14
CA GLY A 325 5.12 9.25 -10.72
C GLY A 325 4.36 10.45 -10.15
N ILE A 326 4.26 10.54 -8.84
CA ILE A 326 3.47 11.57 -8.13
C ILE A 326 4.40 12.56 -7.45
N VAL A 327 4.11 13.85 -7.56
CA VAL A 327 4.82 14.91 -6.82
C VAL A 327 4.02 15.36 -5.61
N TYR A 328 4.71 15.51 -4.48
CA TYR A 328 4.21 16.15 -3.27
C TYR A 328 4.94 17.46 -3.00
N GLN A 329 4.21 18.52 -2.74
CA GLN A 329 4.72 19.87 -2.58
C GLN A 329 4.01 20.58 -1.42
N ASN A 330 4.59 21.69 -0.97
CA ASN A 330 3.89 22.60 -0.07
C ASN A 330 2.97 23.52 -0.90
N HIS A 331 1.67 23.48 -0.60
CA HIS A 331 0.64 24.35 -1.17
C HIS A 331 0.08 25.36 -0.15
N ASP A 332 0.76 25.54 0.99
CA ASP A 332 0.42 26.47 2.07
C ASP A 332 -0.96 26.23 2.72
N HIS A 333 -1.47 25.00 2.67
CA HIS A 333 -2.67 24.60 3.40
C HIS A 333 -2.67 23.11 3.76
N MET A 334 -3.57 22.74 4.68
CA MET A 334 -3.80 21.35 5.15
C MET A 334 -5.23 20.86 4.92
N ARG A 335 -5.97 21.47 3.98
CA ARG A 335 -7.32 21.04 3.60
C ARG A 335 -7.34 19.60 3.07
N ILE A 336 -8.42 18.90 3.38
CA ILE A 336 -8.76 17.59 2.80
C ILE A 336 -9.80 17.81 1.70
N GLU A 337 -9.51 17.34 0.50
CA GLU A 337 -10.39 17.45 -0.67
C GLU A 337 -10.51 16.08 -1.35
N CYS A 338 -11.72 15.69 -1.72
CA CYS A 338 -11.98 14.40 -2.36
C CYS A 338 -12.86 14.58 -3.57
N PHE A 339 -12.53 13.89 -4.66
CA PHE A 339 -13.33 13.81 -5.86
C PHE A 339 -13.86 12.39 -5.99
N ALA A 340 -15.18 12.25 -5.99
CA ALA A 340 -15.87 10.97 -6.12
C ALA A 340 -16.68 10.95 -7.41
N ASP A 341 -16.62 9.83 -8.12
CA ASP A 341 -17.35 9.59 -9.37
C ASP A 341 -17.80 8.12 -9.42
N ALA A 342 -18.85 7.84 -10.19
CA ALA A 342 -19.23 6.48 -10.54
C ALA A 342 -19.65 6.37 -12.00
N ASP A 343 -19.27 5.27 -12.66
CA ASP A 343 -19.99 4.91 -13.88
C ASP A 343 -21.42 4.44 -13.54
N TRP A 344 -22.29 4.35 -14.55
CA TRP A 344 -23.62 3.76 -14.39
C TRP A 344 -23.76 2.50 -15.23
N ALA A 345 -23.94 1.37 -14.54
CA ALA A 345 -24.10 0.06 -15.16
C ALA A 345 -23.01 -0.25 -16.21
N GLY A 346 -21.75 0.08 -15.89
CA GLY A 346 -20.62 -0.02 -16.80
C GLY A 346 -20.23 -1.46 -17.17
N SER A 347 -20.47 -2.42 -16.27
CA SER A 347 -20.20 -3.84 -16.51
C SER A 347 -21.26 -4.48 -17.42
N LYS A 348 -20.85 -5.15 -18.51
CA LYS A 348 -21.78 -5.92 -19.36
C LYS A 348 -22.27 -7.20 -18.68
N ASP A 349 -21.37 -7.87 -17.95
CA ASP A 349 -21.63 -9.19 -17.36
C ASP A 349 -22.73 -9.14 -16.28
N ASP A 350 -22.75 -8.09 -15.45
CA ASP A 350 -23.64 -8.02 -14.28
C ASP A 350 -24.30 -6.64 -14.06
N ARG A 351 -24.11 -5.69 -14.97
CA ARG A 351 -24.66 -4.32 -14.90
C ARG A 351 -24.28 -3.56 -13.62
N ARG A 352 -23.24 -3.99 -12.90
CA ARG A 352 -22.74 -3.26 -11.73
C ARG A 352 -21.87 -2.08 -12.16
N SER A 353 -21.95 -1.02 -11.36
CA SER A 353 -21.18 0.20 -11.57
C SER A 353 -19.74 0.10 -11.04
N THR A 354 -18.85 0.97 -11.49
CA THR A 354 -17.51 1.19 -10.95
C THR A 354 -17.48 2.51 -10.19
N SER A 355 -17.14 2.47 -8.90
CA SER A 355 -16.86 3.65 -8.08
C SER A 355 -15.39 4.02 -8.15
N GLY A 356 -15.13 5.31 -8.31
CA GLY A 356 -13.80 5.89 -8.33
C GLY A 356 -13.69 7.04 -7.34
N TYR A 357 -12.54 7.18 -6.69
CA TYR A 357 -12.23 8.39 -5.94
C TYR A 357 -10.75 8.73 -5.91
N CYS A 358 -10.44 9.98 -5.61
CA CYS A 358 -9.12 10.44 -5.21
C CYS A 358 -9.22 11.48 -4.08
N VAL A 359 -8.33 11.37 -3.09
CA VAL A 359 -8.27 12.23 -1.91
C VAL A 359 -6.93 12.95 -1.85
N PHE A 360 -7.02 14.26 -1.67
CA PHE A 360 -5.91 15.18 -1.51
C PHE A 360 -5.83 15.67 -0.07
N VAL A 361 -4.60 15.80 0.45
CA VAL A 361 -4.31 16.47 1.71
C VAL A 361 -3.28 17.55 1.44
N GLY A 362 -3.63 18.80 1.71
CA GLY A 362 -2.74 19.93 1.44
C GLY A 362 -2.33 20.05 -0.04
N GLY A 363 -3.23 19.69 -0.96
CA GLY A 363 -2.97 19.70 -2.41
C GLY A 363 -2.25 18.45 -2.96
N ASN A 364 -1.83 17.53 -2.09
CA ASN A 364 -1.08 16.33 -2.47
C ASN A 364 -1.99 15.09 -2.53
N LEU A 365 -1.90 14.29 -3.60
CA LEU A 365 -2.70 13.08 -3.79
C LEU A 365 -2.22 11.93 -2.87
N VAL A 366 -2.99 11.62 -1.82
CA VAL A 366 -2.58 10.62 -0.81
C VAL A 366 -3.35 9.30 -0.90
N SER A 367 -4.57 9.31 -1.43
CA SER A 367 -5.41 8.11 -1.58
C SER A 367 -6.20 8.14 -2.87
N TRP A 368 -6.39 6.98 -3.50
CA TRP A 368 -7.25 6.83 -4.68
C TRP A 368 -7.69 5.38 -4.82
N LYS A 369 -8.77 5.16 -5.56
CA LYS A 369 -9.33 3.83 -5.76
C LYS A 369 -10.21 3.77 -7.01
N SER A 370 -10.20 2.61 -7.65
CA SER A 370 -11.21 2.21 -8.63
C SER A 370 -11.74 0.83 -8.23
N LYS A 371 -13.04 0.72 -7.98
CA LYS A 371 -13.66 -0.53 -7.50
C LYS A 371 -15.06 -0.71 -8.06
N LYS A 372 -15.29 -1.89 -8.64
CA LYS A 372 -16.64 -2.35 -9.00
C LYS A 372 -17.53 -2.46 -7.76
N GLN A 373 -18.70 -1.86 -7.81
CA GLN A 373 -19.71 -1.90 -6.75
C GLN A 373 -20.18 -3.34 -6.55
N SER A 374 -20.48 -3.71 -5.30
CA SER A 374 -20.94 -5.06 -4.96
C SER A 374 -22.38 -5.33 -5.38
N VAL A 375 -23.18 -4.28 -5.61
CA VAL A 375 -24.60 -4.37 -5.92
C VAL A 375 -24.91 -3.47 -7.13
N VAL A 376 -25.99 -3.81 -7.84
CA VAL A 376 -26.43 -3.06 -9.02
C VAL A 376 -27.12 -1.77 -8.58
N SER A 377 -26.82 -0.65 -9.24
CA SER A 377 -27.46 0.64 -9.00
C SER A 377 -28.61 0.85 -9.98
N ARG A 378 -29.79 1.23 -9.49
CA ARG A 378 -30.99 1.44 -10.32
C ARG A 378 -31.03 2.80 -10.99
N SER A 379 -30.13 3.72 -10.61
CA SER A 379 -29.96 5.04 -11.23
C SER A 379 -28.50 5.51 -11.14
N SER A 380 -28.13 6.48 -11.97
CA SER A 380 -26.81 7.14 -11.86
C SER A 380 -26.63 7.87 -10.53
N ALA A 381 -27.67 8.50 -10.01
CA ALA A 381 -27.62 9.14 -8.69
C ALA A 381 -27.30 8.13 -7.59
N GLU A 382 -27.81 6.90 -7.68
CA GLU A 382 -27.53 5.84 -6.70
C GLU A 382 -26.07 5.34 -6.78
N SER A 383 -25.53 5.13 -7.98
CA SER A 383 -24.13 4.72 -8.14
C SER A 383 -23.17 5.80 -7.64
N GLU A 384 -23.45 7.06 -7.95
CA GLU A 384 -22.70 8.23 -7.47
C GLU A 384 -22.76 8.36 -5.95
N TYR A 385 -23.94 8.20 -5.36
CA TYR A 385 -24.10 8.27 -3.91
C TYR A 385 -23.29 7.20 -3.18
N ARG A 386 -23.24 5.97 -3.73
CA ARG A 386 -22.39 4.90 -3.20
C ARG A 386 -20.90 5.24 -3.29
N ALA A 387 -20.46 5.87 -4.38
CA ALA A 387 -19.09 6.36 -4.49
C ALA A 387 -18.79 7.44 -3.44
N MET A 388 -19.73 8.38 -3.23
CA MET A 388 -19.64 9.39 -2.17
C MET A 388 -19.53 8.76 -0.78
N ALA A 389 -20.30 7.69 -0.48
CA ALA A 389 -20.27 7.01 0.81
C ALA A 389 -18.90 6.37 1.08
N GLN A 390 -18.35 5.66 0.09
CA GLN A 390 -17.00 5.06 0.19
C GLN A 390 -15.92 6.14 0.35
N SER A 391 -16.05 7.24 -0.38
CA SER A 391 -15.14 8.38 -0.30
C SER A 391 -15.19 9.06 1.07
N ALA A 392 -16.39 9.22 1.63
CA ALA A 392 -16.58 9.77 2.98
C ALA A 392 -15.87 8.94 4.05
N CYS A 393 -15.92 7.60 3.97
CA CYS A 393 -15.16 6.72 4.87
C CYS A 393 -13.65 7.00 4.82
N GLU A 394 -13.09 7.15 3.62
CA GLU A 394 -11.66 7.42 3.44
C GLU A 394 -11.27 8.80 3.99
N ILE A 395 -12.06 9.83 3.72
CA ILE A 395 -11.87 11.19 4.23
C ILE A 395 -11.84 11.19 5.76
N ILE A 396 -12.81 10.52 6.39
CA ILE A 396 -12.92 10.45 7.86
C ILE A 396 -11.73 9.71 8.45
N TRP A 397 -11.32 8.60 7.85
CA TRP A 397 -10.15 7.85 8.32
C TRP A 397 -8.87 8.69 8.25
N ILE A 398 -8.65 9.42 7.14
CA ILE A 398 -7.53 10.36 7.01
C ILE A 398 -7.63 11.49 8.05
N GLY A 399 -8.82 12.07 8.23
CA GLY A 399 -9.07 13.14 9.21
C GLY A 399 -8.81 12.70 10.64
N HIS A 400 -9.21 11.48 11.01
CA HIS A 400 -8.92 10.89 12.33
C HIS A 400 -7.42 10.70 12.53
N LEU A 401 -6.70 10.14 11.55
CA LEU A 401 -5.25 9.96 11.64
C LEU A 401 -4.52 11.31 11.81
N LEU A 402 -4.92 12.34 11.05
CA LEU A 402 -4.38 13.70 11.17
C LEU A 402 -4.69 14.32 12.54
N GLY A 403 -5.91 14.10 13.05
CA GLY A 403 -6.34 14.53 14.38
C GLY A 403 -5.55 13.86 15.51
N GLU A 404 -5.29 12.56 15.43
CA GLU A 404 -4.46 11.81 16.39
C GLU A 404 -3.06 12.41 16.48
N ILE A 405 -2.43 12.69 15.34
CA ILE A 405 -1.12 13.36 15.29
C ILE A 405 -1.19 14.87 15.53
N GLY A 406 -2.37 15.42 15.85
CA GLY A 406 -2.55 16.81 16.29
C GLY A 406 -2.38 17.86 15.21
N LEU A 407 -2.42 17.45 13.95
CA LEU A 407 -2.42 18.39 12.84
C LEU A 407 -3.85 18.87 12.62
N LYS A 408 -4.04 20.18 12.73
CA LYS A 408 -5.33 20.81 12.48
C LYS A 408 -5.58 20.88 10.98
N THR A 409 -6.60 20.17 10.53
CA THR A 409 -7.13 20.30 9.17
C THR A 409 -8.34 21.23 9.18
N PRO A 410 -8.46 22.17 8.23
CA PRO A 410 -9.70 22.93 8.06
C PRO A 410 -10.86 21.97 7.76
N MET A 411 -11.91 22.04 8.57
CA MET A 411 -13.14 21.28 8.42
C MET A 411 -14.30 22.23 8.10
N PRO A 412 -15.33 21.80 7.35
CA PRO A 412 -15.52 20.45 6.80
C PRO A 412 -14.61 20.13 5.61
N ALA A 413 -14.21 18.86 5.47
CA ALA A 413 -13.52 18.37 4.27
C ALA A 413 -14.45 18.43 3.05
N LYS A 414 -13.93 18.78 1.87
CA LYS A 414 -14.75 18.98 0.68
C LYS A 414 -14.87 17.68 -0.13
N LEU A 415 -16.09 17.20 -0.33
CA LEU A 415 -16.42 16.06 -1.18
C LEU A 415 -17.09 16.55 -2.46
N TRP A 416 -16.33 16.52 -3.56
CA TRP A 416 -16.76 16.93 -4.89
C TRP A 416 -17.43 15.77 -5.63
N CYS A 417 -18.58 16.06 -6.22
CA CYS A 417 -19.36 15.17 -7.09
C CYS A 417 -19.94 16.01 -8.24
N ASP A 418 -20.14 15.44 -9.42
CA ASP A 418 -20.75 16.13 -10.56
C ASP A 418 -22.23 15.75 -10.76
N ASN A 419 -22.77 14.88 -9.91
CA ASN A 419 -24.18 14.52 -9.91
C ASN A 419 -24.99 15.36 -8.91
N GLN A 420 -25.75 16.33 -9.43
CA GLN A 420 -26.57 17.22 -8.61
C GLN A 420 -27.65 16.49 -7.81
N ALA A 421 -28.22 15.39 -8.33
CA ALA A 421 -29.21 14.61 -7.61
C ALA A 421 -28.59 13.91 -6.40
N ALA A 422 -27.39 13.34 -6.54
CA ALA A 422 -26.66 12.74 -5.42
C ALA A 422 -26.32 13.79 -4.34
N ILE A 423 -25.85 14.96 -4.74
CA ILE A 423 -25.59 16.10 -3.82
C ILE A 423 -26.87 16.53 -3.11
N HIS A 424 -27.98 16.64 -3.83
CA HIS A 424 -29.26 17.02 -3.25
C HIS A 424 -29.75 15.99 -2.22
N ILE A 425 -29.60 14.69 -2.49
CA ILE A 425 -29.91 13.61 -1.55
C ILE A 425 -29.04 13.71 -0.29
N ALA A 426 -27.77 14.11 -0.43
CA ALA A 426 -26.84 14.22 0.68
C ALA A 426 -27.15 15.40 1.60
N ASN A 427 -27.62 16.53 1.05
CA ASN A 427 -27.88 17.73 1.83
C ASN A 427 -29.31 17.81 2.38
N ASN A 428 -30.28 17.13 1.77
CA ASN A 428 -31.68 17.21 2.19
C ASN A 428 -32.13 15.95 2.95
N PRO A 429 -32.79 16.09 4.12
CA PRO A 429 -33.26 14.98 4.93
C PRO A 429 -34.54 14.33 4.40
N VAL A 430 -35.22 14.93 3.41
CA VAL A 430 -36.48 14.42 2.86
C VAL A 430 -36.22 13.06 2.20
N PHE A 431 -36.82 12.01 2.76
CA PHE A 431 -36.76 10.66 2.23
C PHE A 431 -37.68 10.53 1.02
N HIS A 432 -37.15 10.04 -0.10
CA HIS A 432 -37.94 9.65 -1.26
C HIS A 432 -38.02 8.12 -1.30
N GLU A 433 -39.17 7.54 -1.70
CA GLU A 433 -39.31 6.08 -1.87
C GLU A 433 -38.22 5.47 -2.75
N ARG A 434 -37.63 6.27 -3.65
CA ARG A 434 -36.57 5.90 -4.59
C ARG A 434 -35.19 5.67 -3.95
N THR A 435 -34.96 6.04 -2.68
CA THR A 435 -33.66 5.90 -2.00
C THR A 435 -33.62 4.81 -0.92
N LYS A 436 -34.70 4.01 -0.75
CA LYS A 436 -34.77 2.94 0.26
C LYS A 436 -33.59 1.94 0.17
N HIS A 437 -33.12 1.64 -1.05
CA HIS A 437 -32.03 0.69 -1.28
C HIS A 437 -30.62 1.21 -0.94
N ILE A 438 -30.48 2.50 -0.61
CA ILE A 438 -29.22 3.13 -0.17
C ILE A 438 -29.40 3.89 1.15
N GLU A 439 -30.42 3.56 1.92
CA GLU A 439 -30.79 4.27 3.14
C GLU A 439 -29.64 4.36 4.15
N VAL A 440 -28.88 3.27 4.34
CA VAL A 440 -27.71 3.24 5.24
C VAL A 440 -26.62 4.22 4.78
N ASP A 441 -26.30 4.24 3.48
CA ASP A 441 -25.32 5.17 2.91
C ASP A 441 -25.81 6.61 3.06
N CYS A 442 -27.11 6.86 2.84
CA CYS A 442 -27.74 8.16 3.02
C CYS A 442 -27.62 8.66 4.46
N HIS A 443 -27.97 7.83 5.44
CA HIS A 443 -27.83 8.17 6.85
C HIS A 443 -26.37 8.44 7.21
N PHE A 444 -25.45 7.60 6.75
CA PHE A 444 -24.03 7.75 7.02
C PHE A 444 -23.52 9.11 6.52
N ILE A 445 -23.67 9.45 5.24
CA ILE A 445 -23.16 10.72 4.70
C ILE A 445 -23.81 11.92 5.40
N ARG A 446 -25.13 11.90 5.58
CA ARG A 446 -25.87 12.98 6.26
C ARG A 446 -25.37 13.21 7.67
N GLU A 447 -25.14 12.14 8.44
CA GLU A 447 -24.59 12.23 9.79
C GLU A 447 -23.23 12.95 9.80
N LYS A 448 -22.36 12.65 8.83
CA LYS A 448 -21.03 13.28 8.72
C LYS A 448 -21.11 14.73 8.28
N ILE A 449 -22.08 15.09 7.43
CA ILE A 449 -22.36 16.48 7.07
C ILE A 449 -22.89 17.27 8.26
N GLN A 450 -23.86 16.73 9.00
CA GLN A 450 -24.42 17.36 10.19
C GLN A 450 -23.38 17.57 11.30
N LYS A 451 -22.43 16.63 11.45
CA LYS A 451 -21.28 16.76 12.37
C LYS A 451 -20.22 17.76 11.88
N GLY A 452 -20.41 18.39 10.73
CA GLY A 452 -19.44 19.32 10.15
C GLY A 452 -18.12 18.66 9.72
N LEU A 453 -18.12 17.34 9.51
CA LEU A 453 -16.93 16.61 9.09
C LEU A 453 -16.72 16.67 7.57
N ILE A 454 -17.82 16.66 6.81
CA ILE A 454 -17.78 16.68 5.34
C ILE A 454 -18.76 17.73 4.85
N SER A 455 -18.41 18.39 3.75
CA SER A 455 -19.33 19.22 2.97
C SER A 455 -19.31 18.75 1.53
N THR A 456 -20.49 18.68 0.91
CA THR A 456 -20.59 18.32 -0.50
C THR A 456 -20.35 19.55 -1.38
N GLY A 457 -19.90 19.34 -2.61
CA GLY A 457 -19.71 20.39 -3.60
C GLY A 457 -19.95 19.88 -5.01
N TYR A 458 -20.54 20.73 -5.84
CA TYR A 458 -20.67 20.45 -7.27
C TYR A 458 -19.36 20.76 -7.99
N VAL A 459 -18.85 19.80 -8.75
CA VAL A 459 -17.77 19.99 -9.72
C VAL A 459 -18.33 19.78 -11.11
N LYS A 460 -17.88 20.56 -12.10
CA LYS A 460 -18.26 20.31 -13.50
C LYS A 460 -17.67 18.96 -13.93
N THR A 461 -18.37 18.18 -14.75
CA THR A 461 -17.86 16.89 -15.28
C THR A 461 -16.47 17.04 -15.95
N GLY A 462 -16.24 18.15 -16.66
CA GLY A 462 -14.91 18.47 -17.22
C GLY A 462 -13.79 18.68 -16.18
N GLU A 463 -14.10 18.88 -14.92
CA GLU A 463 -13.12 19.04 -13.82
C GLU A 463 -13.18 17.88 -12.81
N GLN A 464 -14.01 16.86 -13.08
CA GLN A 464 -14.16 15.69 -12.22
C GLN A 464 -12.91 14.79 -12.32
N LEU A 465 -12.07 14.84 -11.28
CA LEU A 465 -10.87 14.01 -11.22
C LEU A 465 -11.17 12.52 -11.00
N GLY A 466 -12.36 12.22 -10.45
CA GLY A 466 -12.88 10.87 -10.28
C GLY A 466 -13.02 10.09 -11.60
N ASP A 467 -13.21 10.79 -12.72
CA ASP A 467 -13.39 10.20 -14.06
C ASP A 467 -12.28 9.19 -14.41
N LEU A 468 -11.03 9.50 -14.03
CA LEU A 468 -9.87 8.65 -14.33
C LEU A 468 -9.97 7.26 -13.71
N PHE A 469 -10.79 7.13 -12.66
CA PHE A 469 -10.95 5.93 -11.86
C PHE A 469 -12.23 5.14 -12.17
N THR A 470 -13.09 5.64 -13.07
CA THR A 470 -14.40 5.02 -13.38
C THR A 470 -14.56 4.59 -14.82
N LYS A 471 -13.80 5.17 -15.75
CA LYS A 471 -13.96 4.91 -17.19
C LYS A 471 -12.67 5.07 -17.98
N ALA A 472 -12.62 4.42 -19.14
CA ALA A 472 -11.54 4.60 -20.10
C ALA A 472 -11.70 5.93 -20.86
N LEU A 473 -10.69 6.79 -20.77
CA LEU A 473 -10.71 8.14 -21.33
C LEU A 473 -9.75 8.26 -22.52
N ASN A 474 -10.01 9.24 -23.40
CA ASN A 474 -9.09 9.55 -24.49
C ASN A 474 -7.75 10.11 -23.99
N GLY A 475 -6.70 10.04 -24.81
CA GLY A 475 -5.34 10.38 -24.39
C GLY A 475 -5.15 11.82 -23.92
N ILE A 476 -5.84 12.78 -24.56
CA ILE A 476 -5.80 14.20 -24.16
C ILE A 476 -6.37 14.37 -22.74
N ARG A 477 -7.52 13.73 -22.48
CA ARG A 477 -8.19 13.75 -21.18
C ARG A 477 -7.36 13.08 -20.10
N VAL A 478 -6.76 11.92 -20.40
CA VAL A 478 -5.83 11.23 -19.48
C VAL A 478 -4.67 12.14 -19.11
N GLY A 479 -4.04 12.80 -20.10
CA GLY A 479 -2.94 13.74 -19.86
C GLY A 479 -3.35 14.92 -18.96
N TYR A 480 -4.52 15.52 -19.23
CA TYR A 480 -5.07 16.60 -18.40
C TYR A 480 -5.27 16.17 -16.94
N LEU A 481 -5.93 15.02 -16.72
CA LEU A 481 -6.20 14.52 -15.38
C LEU A 481 -4.91 14.10 -14.67
N CYS A 482 -3.95 13.47 -15.36
CA CYS A 482 -2.63 13.16 -14.81
C CYS A 482 -1.95 14.42 -14.25
N ASN A 483 -1.97 15.53 -14.99
CA ASN A 483 -1.39 16.79 -14.54
C ASN A 483 -2.09 17.32 -13.27
N LYS A 484 -3.43 17.25 -13.23
CA LYS A 484 -4.22 17.67 -12.04
C LYS A 484 -4.01 16.77 -10.83
N LEU A 485 -3.70 15.50 -11.03
CA LEU A 485 -3.33 14.54 -9.98
C LEU A 485 -1.87 14.70 -9.50
N GLY A 486 -1.12 15.68 -10.00
CA GLY A 486 0.29 15.87 -9.66
C GLY A 486 1.20 14.80 -10.26
N MET A 487 0.79 14.16 -11.36
CA MET A 487 1.60 13.16 -12.03
C MET A 487 2.57 13.79 -13.02
N ILE A 488 3.88 13.66 -12.75
CA ILE A 488 4.94 14.18 -13.62
C ILE A 488 5.92 13.07 -14.00
N ASN A 489 6.69 13.28 -15.07
CA ASN A 489 7.82 12.43 -15.44
C ASN A 489 9.10 13.25 -15.40
N ILE A 490 9.84 13.15 -14.30
CA ILE A 490 11.09 13.91 -14.09
C ILE A 490 12.24 13.46 -15.00
N TYR A 491 12.05 12.38 -15.76
CA TYR A 491 13.03 11.83 -16.71
C TYR A 491 12.71 12.18 -18.16
N ALA A 492 11.64 12.94 -18.41
CA ALA A 492 11.35 13.42 -19.76
C ALA A 492 12.43 14.45 -20.18
N PRO A 493 12.91 14.42 -21.43
CA PRO A 493 13.76 15.48 -21.95
C PRO A 493 13.03 16.82 -21.82
N THR A 494 13.70 17.81 -21.23
CA THR A 494 13.20 19.18 -21.12
C THR A 494 13.28 19.93 -22.43
#